data_AF-A0A7X8A602-F1
#
_entry.id   AF-A0A7X8A602-F1
#
_cell.length_a   1.000
_cell.length_b   1.000
_cell.length_c   1.000
_cell.angle_alpha   90.00
_cell.angle_beta   90.00
_cell.angle_gamma   90.00
#
_symmetry.space_group_name_H-M   'P 1'
#
loop_
_entity.id
_entity.type
_entity.pdbx_description
1 polymer ?
#
loop_
_entity_poly.entity_id
_entity_poly.type
_entity_poly.pdbx_seq_one_letter_code
_entity_poly.pdbx_strand_id
1 'polypeptide(L)'
;MRTGGIAKYYYIEHYPDDLGDNISSRMLANKGTKDMSDPQTLREFLNYGFSNYPAKKYMLIIDDHGGGWRGACEDEQNGSGNLMTMVDMAAAIRQSLTSAGIDKFDVITFHACLMSMVEVAYELRNCANYLVASEFSMPMESVLGADMWLTELTGNPTMSGNELANAIPPAVYQAGQTKQKIVHMAATDLSKMQRLASKIDNFGTQLHTSAGDYWLEVLDAWINTHTTNYDDPANVDLREFAMKVKQEPNLQNINLIRYACDSVIAALNDAIEITNTNAPALPRGGLTIYMPYRTAMYEETNYGRLAFAQVGWAGFLNDFIGTIEQLLSNVITISGTITWAGHTLTHPYAFLDTSHSVYIYGILPTPASTSGAYTMQFQLNGTLEAYIEAWDDLDNDGSIDNDEPLGYYDANNNDQWDDMLNLQGGQTITNANIPLFLSRFKFTTRRLPEDSAIK
;
A
#
# COMPACT_ATOMS: atom_id res chain seq x y z
N MET A 1 19.00 14.65 -12.41
CA MET A 1 19.58 15.19 -13.66
C MET A 1 18.39 15.52 -14.53
N ARG A 2 18.34 16.68 -15.20
CA ARG A 2 17.20 16.98 -16.08
C ARG A 2 17.13 15.93 -17.19
N THR A 3 16.15 15.03 -17.13
CA THR A 3 15.86 14.05 -18.16
C THR A 3 14.92 14.71 -19.16
N GLY A 4 15.49 15.14 -20.29
CA GLY A 4 14.77 15.83 -21.34
C GLY A 4 15.75 16.38 -22.36
N GLY A 5 15.52 16.10 -23.65
CA GLY A 5 16.57 16.27 -24.65
C GLY A 5 16.08 16.22 -26.10
N ILE A 6 17.03 16.16 -27.02
CA ILE A 6 16.77 15.98 -28.45
C ILE A 6 16.45 14.51 -28.69
N ALA A 7 15.25 14.22 -29.17
CA ALA A 7 14.87 12.88 -29.57
C ALA A 7 15.60 12.48 -30.86
N LYS A 8 16.08 11.24 -30.89
CA LYS A 8 16.82 10.66 -32.02
C LYS A 8 16.39 9.22 -32.21
N TYR A 9 16.36 8.78 -33.47
CA TYR A 9 16.18 7.37 -33.79
C TYR A 9 17.53 6.77 -34.16
N TYR A 10 17.81 5.60 -33.62
CA TYR A 10 19.02 4.83 -33.87
C TYR A 10 18.67 3.44 -34.41
N TYR A 11 19.50 2.92 -35.29
CA TYR A 11 19.52 1.51 -35.64
C TYR A 11 20.55 0.83 -34.76
N ILE A 12 20.08 0.09 -33.76
CA ILE A 12 20.96 -0.51 -32.74
C ILE A 12 21.68 -1.72 -33.33
N GLU A 13 23.01 -1.68 -33.27
CA GLU A 13 23.89 -2.76 -33.71
C GLU A 13 24.85 -3.11 -32.56
N HIS A 14 25.34 -4.36 -32.54
CA HIS A 14 26.28 -4.81 -31.52
C HIS A 14 27.71 -4.39 -31.89
N TYR A 15 28.31 -3.54 -31.06
CA TYR A 15 29.71 -3.10 -31.20
C TYR A 15 30.51 -3.58 -29.97
N PRO A 16 31.35 -4.62 -30.10
CA PRO A 16 32.04 -5.23 -28.96
C PRO A 16 33.11 -4.34 -28.33
N ASP A 17 33.57 -3.31 -29.05
CA ASP A 17 34.64 -2.40 -28.63
C ASP A 17 34.13 -1.00 -28.23
N ASP A 18 32.81 -0.82 -28.08
CA ASP A 18 32.22 0.47 -27.77
C ASP A 18 32.54 0.90 -26.32
N LEU A 19 33.05 2.12 -26.15
CA LEU A 19 33.29 2.70 -24.83
C LEU A 19 32.02 3.42 -24.36
N GLY A 20 31.63 3.23 -23.09
CA GLY A 20 30.31 3.58 -22.55
C GLY A 20 29.86 5.05 -22.61
N ASP A 21 30.69 5.95 -23.15
CA ASP A 21 30.40 7.39 -23.24
C ASP A 21 29.89 7.81 -24.63
N ASN A 22 29.86 6.91 -25.62
CA ASN A 22 29.33 7.19 -26.95
C ASN A 22 28.42 6.06 -27.45
N ILE A 23 27.43 6.42 -28.28
CA ILE A 23 26.58 5.46 -28.99
C ILE A 23 27.17 5.26 -30.40
N SER A 24 27.81 4.13 -30.67
CA SER A 24 28.34 3.84 -32.03
C SER A 24 27.27 3.44 -33.04
N SER A 25 26.08 3.07 -32.57
CA SER A 25 24.93 2.73 -33.43
C SER A 25 24.55 3.86 -34.38
N ARG A 26 24.17 3.50 -35.61
CA ARG A 26 23.84 4.48 -36.65
C ARG A 26 22.61 5.31 -36.26
N MET A 27 22.77 6.62 -36.16
CA MET A 27 21.65 7.56 -36.05
C MET A 27 20.87 7.61 -37.37
N LEU A 28 19.61 7.21 -37.35
CA LEU A 28 18.69 7.22 -38.49
C LEU A 28 18.05 8.58 -38.71
N ALA A 29 17.68 9.25 -37.61
CA ALA A 29 17.02 10.55 -37.66
C ALA A 29 17.26 11.35 -36.38
N ASN A 30 17.44 12.66 -36.53
CA ASN A 30 17.32 13.62 -35.43
C ASN A 30 15.88 14.18 -35.48
N LYS A 31 15.09 13.90 -34.44
CA LYS A 31 13.68 14.28 -34.33
C LYS A 31 13.48 15.63 -33.65
N GLY A 32 14.56 16.29 -33.24
CA GLY A 32 14.53 17.56 -32.54
C GLY A 32 13.99 17.42 -31.12
N THR A 33 13.55 18.53 -30.54
CA THR A 33 12.89 18.55 -29.24
C THR A 33 11.53 17.86 -29.33
N LYS A 34 11.31 16.88 -28.46
CA LYS A 34 10.05 16.15 -28.32
C LYS A 34 9.78 15.96 -26.84
N ASP A 35 8.51 16.06 -26.48
CA ASP A 35 8.02 15.68 -25.16
C ASP A 35 7.86 14.15 -25.11
N MET A 36 8.64 13.47 -24.27
CA MET A 36 8.54 12.01 -24.11
C MET A 36 7.29 11.58 -23.35
N SER A 37 6.64 12.49 -22.63
CA SER A 37 5.36 12.25 -21.96
C SER A 37 4.15 12.38 -22.90
N ASP A 38 4.33 12.95 -24.10
CA ASP A 38 3.27 13.08 -25.11
C ASP A 38 3.00 11.75 -25.84
N PRO A 39 1.77 11.19 -25.76
CA PRO A 39 1.41 9.96 -26.46
C PRO A 39 1.59 10.04 -27.99
N GLN A 40 1.57 11.23 -28.59
CA GLN A 40 1.85 11.40 -30.02
C GLN A 40 3.31 11.05 -30.35
N THR A 41 4.26 11.39 -29.48
CA THR A 41 5.67 11.04 -29.66
C THR A 41 5.86 9.52 -29.71
N LEU A 42 5.21 8.79 -28.80
CA LEU A 42 5.22 7.32 -28.81
C LEU A 42 4.60 6.76 -30.09
N ARG A 43 3.43 7.25 -30.52
CA ARG A 43 2.80 6.83 -31.78
C ARG A 43 3.71 7.02 -32.99
N GLU A 44 4.38 8.17 -33.09
CA GLU A 44 5.31 8.45 -34.18
C GLU A 44 6.47 7.44 -34.21
N PHE A 45 7.02 7.10 -33.04
CA PHE A 45 8.10 6.12 -32.92
C PHE A 45 7.64 4.72 -33.33
N LEU A 46 6.50 4.26 -32.81
CA LEU A 46 5.94 2.94 -33.12
C LEU A 46 5.62 2.82 -34.62
N ASN A 47 4.93 3.80 -35.19
CA ASN A 47 4.56 3.81 -36.61
C ASN A 47 5.80 3.83 -37.52
N TYR A 48 6.84 4.57 -37.14
CA TYR A 48 8.13 4.54 -37.85
C TYR A 48 8.75 3.15 -37.82
N GLY A 49 8.80 2.50 -36.64
CA GLY A 49 9.30 1.14 -36.47
C GLY A 49 8.55 0.14 -37.35
N PHE A 50 7.22 0.11 -37.26
CA PHE A 50 6.39 -0.83 -38.04
C PHE A 50 6.54 -0.63 -39.55
N SER A 51 6.63 0.62 -40.01
CA SER A 51 6.70 0.92 -41.46
C SER A 51 8.06 0.62 -42.08
N ASN A 52 9.15 0.83 -41.33
CA ASN A 52 10.52 0.66 -41.86
C ASN A 52 11.11 -0.70 -41.53
N TYR A 53 10.62 -1.37 -40.49
CA TYR A 53 11.13 -2.65 -40.00
C TYR A 53 9.97 -3.64 -39.76
N PRO A 54 9.29 -4.10 -40.83
CA PRO A 54 8.23 -5.09 -40.72
C PRO A 54 8.79 -6.42 -40.19
N ALA A 55 8.17 -6.96 -39.14
CA ALA A 55 8.59 -8.17 -38.45
C ALA A 55 7.39 -9.05 -38.09
N LYS A 56 7.66 -10.34 -37.81
CA LYS A 56 6.62 -11.28 -37.36
C LYS A 56 6.27 -11.14 -35.88
N LYS A 57 7.20 -10.59 -35.11
CA LYS A 57 7.14 -10.46 -33.65
C LYS A 57 7.71 -9.10 -33.28
N TYR A 58 7.14 -8.48 -32.26
CA TYR A 58 7.56 -7.16 -31.79
C TYR A 58 7.72 -7.14 -30.28
N MET A 59 8.80 -6.51 -29.82
CA MET A 59 9.03 -6.17 -28.42
C MET A 59 9.14 -4.65 -28.30
N LEU A 60 8.53 -4.09 -27.26
CA LEU A 60 8.67 -2.69 -26.89
C LEU A 60 9.38 -2.59 -25.54
N ILE A 61 10.46 -1.83 -25.50
CA ILE A 61 11.21 -1.50 -24.28
C ILE A 61 10.91 -0.04 -23.96
N ILE A 62 10.40 0.20 -22.76
CA ILE A 62 10.18 1.54 -22.22
C ILE A 62 11.14 1.73 -21.05
N ASP A 63 12.05 2.69 -21.18
CA ASP A 63 13.14 2.93 -20.24
C ASP A 63 13.13 4.41 -19.82
N ASP A 64 12.61 4.66 -18.61
CA ASP A 64 12.53 5.97 -17.97
C ASP A 64 12.04 5.84 -16.51
N HIS A 65 11.67 6.95 -15.88
CA HIS A 65 10.86 6.97 -14.67
C HIS A 65 9.50 6.26 -14.86
N GLY A 66 9.06 5.58 -13.81
CA GLY A 66 7.75 4.95 -13.72
C GLY A 66 7.04 5.34 -12.43
N GLY A 67 5.76 5.65 -12.54
CA GLY A 67 4.86 6.00 -11.44
C GLY A 67 3.75 4.96 -11.24
N GLY A 68 3.95 3.75 -11.77
CA GLY A 68 2.97 2.67 -11.75
C GLY A 68 1.72 3.03 -12.53
N TRP A 69 0.55 2.90 -11.90
CA TRP A 69 -0.74 3.20 -12.52
C TRP A 69 -0.87 4.65 -13.03
N ARG A 70 -0.11 5.59 -12.45
CA ARG A 70 -0.10 7.00 -12.84
C ARG A 70 0.48 7.22 -14.24
N GLY A 71 1.47 6.42 -14.64
CA GLY A 71 2.16 6.54 -15.92
C GLY A 71 3.64 6.24 -15.88
N ALA A 72 4.32 6.49 -16.99
CA ALA A 72 5.77 6.39 -17.15
C ALA A 72 6.27 7.47 -18.15
N CYS A 73 7.57 7.52 -18.42
CA CYS A 73 8.18 8.45 -19.38
C CYS A 73 8.09 9.92 -18.94
N GLU A 74 8.71 10.26 -17.81
CA GLU A 74 8.74 11.62 -17.28
C GLU A 74 9.70 12.52 -18.08
N ASP A 75 9.21 13.63 -18.61
CA ASP A 75 10.05 14.63 -19.29
C ASP A 75 10.02 15.97 -18.54
N GLU A 76 11.02 16.19 -17.67
CA GLU A 76 11.15 17.40 -16.86
C GLU A 76 11.36 18.67 -17.72
N GLN A 77 11.93 18.54 -18.90
CA GLN A 77 12.35 19.68 -19.72
C GLN A 77 11.29 20.09 -20.74
N ASN A 78 10.78 19.12 -21.50
CA ASN A 78 9.85 19.37 -22.61
C ASN A 78 8.40 19.03 -22.22
N GLY A 79 8.20 18.13 -21.25
CA GLY A 79 6.88 17.68 -20.76
C GLY A 79 6.45 18.34 -19.44
N SER A 80 7.22 19.31 -18.94
CA SER A 80 6.98 20.00 -17.66
C SER A 80 6.95 19.07 -16.43
N GLY A 81 7.66 17.94 -16.47
CA GLY A 81 7.71 16.96 -15.39
C GLY A 81 6.47 16.07 -15.30
N ASN A 82 5.67 15.98 -16.37
CA ASN A 82 4.53 15.08 -16.41
C ASN A 82 4.96 13.67 -16.86
N LEU A 83 4.22 12.67 -16.38
CA LEU A 83 4.27 11.31 -16.89
C LEU A 83 3.30 11.15 -18.08
N MET A 84 3.65 10.30 -19.05
CA MET A 84 2.65 9.76 -19.97
C MET A 84 1.72 8.85 -19.19
N THR A 85 0.45 9.24 -19.06
CA THR A 85 -0.52 8.45 -18.30
C THR A 85 -0.70 7.06 -18.90
N MET A 86 -1.00 6.05 -18.06
CA MET A 86 -1.22 4.69 -18.55
C MET A 86 -2.38 4.60 -19.56
N VAL A 87 -3.42 5.42 -19.39
CA VAL A 87 -4.55 5.52 -20.33
C VAL A 87 -4.08 6.02 -21.69
N ASP A 88 -3.28 7.09 -21.72
CA ASP A 88 -2.79 7.68 -22.96
C ASP A 88 -1.76 6.79 -23.66
N MET A 89 -0.90 6.13 -22.88
CA MET A 89 0.08 5.15 -23.39
C MET A 89 -0.62 3.95 -24.03
N ALA A 90 -1.58 3.33 -23.34
CA ALA A 90 -2.34 2.21 -23.89
C ALA A 90 -3.12 2.62 -25.15
N ALA A 91 -3.71 3.81 -25.16
CA ALA A 91 -4.39 4.34 -26.34
C ALA A 91 -3.43 4.54 -27.52
N ALA A 92 -2.26 5.16 -27.29
CA ALA A 92 -1.22 5.36 -28.29
C ALA A 92 -0.75 4.03 -28.90
N ILE A 93 -0.43 3.05 -28.06
CA ILE A 93 0.02 1.73 -28.49
C ILE A 93 -1.05 1.04 -29.35
N ARG A 94 -2.31 0.96 -28.87
CA ARG A 94 -3.40 0.30 -29.62
C ARG A 94 -3.67 0.97 -30.96
N GLN A 95 -3.62 2.30 -31.02
CA GLN A 95 -3.82 3.05 -32.27
C GLN A 95 -2.74 2.71 -33.30
N SER A 96 -1.47 2.65 -32.88
CA SER A 96 -0.35 2.27 -33.75
C SER A 96 -0.44 0.82 -34.20
N LEU A 97 -0.74 -0.12 -33.30
CA LEU A 97 -0.95 -1.55 -33.62
C LEU A 97 -2.06 -1.73 -34.66
N THR A 98 -3.22 -1.12 -34.41
CA THR A 98 -4.38 -1.17 -35.32
C THR A 98 -4.04 -0.63 -36.70
N SER A 99 -3.36 0.52 -36.75
CA SER A 99 -2.97 1.16 -38.02
C SER A 99 -1.99 0.32 -38.83
N ALA A 100 -1.13 -0.46 -38.16
CA ALA A 100 -0.17 -1.36 -38.78
C ALA A 100 -0.73 -2.75 -39.10
N GLY A 101 -1.97 -3.06 -38.69
CA GLY A 101 -2.55 -4.40 -38.83
C GLY A 101 -1.85 -5.46 -37.95
N ILE A 102 -1.26 -5.02 -36.84
CA ILE A 102 -0.61 -5.88 -35.84
C ILE A 102 -1.58 -6.04 -34.68
N ASP A 103 -1.78 -7.28 -34.21
CA ASP A 103 -2.69 -7.55 -33.08
C ASP A 103 -2.09 -7.04 -31.76
N LYS A 104 -0.91 -7.54 -31.39
CA LYS A 104 -0.23 -7.22 -30.13
C LYS A 104 1.29 -7.26 -30.28
N PHE A 105 1.98 -6.59 -29.36
CA PHE A 105 3.37 -6.90 -29.05
C PHE A 105 3.48 -8.29 -28.41
N ASP A 106 4.58 -9.00 -28.69
CA ASP A 106 4.90 -10.23 -27.96
C ASP A 106 5.25 -9.89 -26.50
N VAL A 107 6.07 -8.86 -26.30
CA VAL A 107 6.52 -8.42 -24.98
C VAL A 107 6.54 -6.89 -24.91
N ILE A 108 5.96 -6.33 -23.86
CA ILE A 108 6.28 -4.98 -23.40
C ILE A 108 7.11 -5.14 -22.12
N THR A 109 8.29 -4.53 -22.09
CA THR A 109 9.11 -4.47 -20.87
C THR A 109 9.28 -3.02 -20.42
N PHE A 110 9.14 -2.81 -19.12
CA PHE A 110 9.48 -1.55 -18.49
C PHE A 110 10.78 -1.70 -17.72
N HIS A 111 11.82 -1.00 -18.17
CA HIS A 111 12.96 -0.67 -17.34
C HIS A 111 12.63 0.64 -16.59
N ALA A 112 11.59 0.58 -15.74
CA ALA A 112 11.04 1.70 -15.01
C ALA A 112 10.45 1.25 -13.67
N CYS A 113 10.44 2.16 -12.70
CA CYS A 113 9.96 1.89 -11.34
C CYS A 113 8.46 1.55 -11.32
N LEU A 114 8.04 0.67 -10.41
CA LEU A 114 6.63 0.46 -10.03
C LEU A 114 5.70 -0.04 -11.15
N MET A 115 6.22 -0.47 -12.30
CA MET A 115 5.37 -0.82 -13.45
C MET A 115 4.74 -2.22 -13.36
N SER A 116 5.13 -3.05 -12.38
CA SER A 116 4.51 -4.36 -12.13
C SER A 116 3.28 -4.21 -11.22
N MET A 117 2.28 -3.48 -11.72
CA MET A 117 1.00 -3.26 -11.04
C MET A 117 -0.14 -3.93 -11.80
N VAL A 118 -1.16 -4.37 -11.07
CA VAL A 118 -2.40 -4.92 -11.67
C VAL A 118 -3.03 -3.93 -12.64
N GLU A 119 -3.08 -2.65 -12.27
CA GLU A 119 -3.62 -1.56 -13.09
C GLU A 119 -2.90 -1.43 -14.43
N VAL A 120 -1.56 -1.43 -14.39
CA VAL A 120 -0.69 -1.32 -15.58
C VAL A 120 -0.89 -2.54 -16.48
N ALA A 121 -0.80 -3.75 -15.90
CA ALA A 121 -0.98 -4.99 -16.63
C ALA A 121 -2.38 -5.07 -17.26
N TYR A 122 -3.41 -4.66 -16.53
CA TYR A 122 -4.78 -4.65 -17.03
C TYR A 122 -4.96 -3.63 -18.16
N GLU A 123 -4.39 -2.43 -18.06
CA GLU A 123 -4.48 -1.44 -19.15
C GLU A 123 -3.81 -1.92 -20.43
N LEU A 124 -2.65 -2.55 -20.30
CA LEU A 124 -1.88 -3.05 -21.44
C LEU A 124 -2.36 -4.42 -21.95
N ARG A 125 -3.42 -5.02 -21.36
CA ARG A 125 -3.86 -6.38 -21.70
C ARG A 125 -4.22 -6.61 -23.18
N ASN A 126 -4.62 -5.54 -23.86
CA ASN A 126 -4.95 -5.53 -25.29
C ASN A 126 -3.83 -4.98 -26.18
N CYS A 127 -2.66 -4.71 -25.60
CA CYS A 127 -1.49 -4.14 -26.28
C CYS A 127 -0.37 -5.18 -26.45
N ALA A 128 -0.23 -6.12 -25.52
CA ALA A 128 0.83 -7.13 -25.55
C ALA A 128 0.36 -8.51 -25.04
N ASN A 129 1.15 -9.54 -25.34
CA ASN A 129 0.96 -10.88 -24.78
C ASN A 129 1.59 -10.99 -23.38
N TYR A 130 2.78 -10.42 -23.18
CA TYR A 130 3.48 -10.44 -21.90
C TYR A 130 3.91 -9.03 -21.47
N LEU A 131 3.78 -8.75 -20.18
CA LEU A 131 4.38 -7.60 -19.51
C LEU A 131 5.56 -8.09 -18.68
N VAL A 132 6.71 -7.43 -18.80
CA VAL A 132 7.85 -7.64 -17.90
C VAL A 132 8.17 -6.35 -17.17
N ALA A 133 8.07 -6.34 -15.85
CA ALA A 133 8.17 -5.11 -15.07
C ALA A 133 8.61 -5.36 -13.61
N SER A 134 8.95 -4.28 -12.91
CA SER A 134 9.36 -4.28 -11.50
C SER A 134 8.24 -3.76 -10.59
N GLU A 135 8.02 -4.42 -9.45
CA GLU A 135 7.19 -3.88 -8.36
C GLU A 135 7.90 -2.72 -7.63
N PHE A 136 9.23 -2.64 -7.71
CA PHE A 136 10.05 -1.73 -6.91
C PHE A 136 10.57 -0.55 -7.70
N SER A 137 11.02 0.45 -6.96
CA SER A 137 11.99 1.43 -7.45
C SER A 137 13.21 0.71 -8.00
N MET A 138 13.59 1.01 -9.23
CA MET A 138 14.75 0.42 -9.84
C MET A 138 16.00 1.26 -9.57
N PRO A 139 17.18 0.63 -9.43
CA PRO A 139 18.41 1.37 -9.31
C PRO A 139 18.67 2.20 -10.58
N MET A 140 19.25 3.40 -10.43
CA MET A 140 19.60 4.29 -11.56
C MET A 140 20.68 3.72 -12.49
N GLU A 141 21.32 2.61 -12.11
CA GLU A 141 22.23 1.89 -12.99
C GLU A 141 21.42 0.90 -13.84
N SER A 142 21.72 0.80 -15.14
CA SER A 142 21.01 -0.12 -16.03
C SER A 142 21.12 -1.57 -15.54
N VAL A 143 20.04 -2.11 -14.97
CA VAL A 143 19.97 -3.48 -14.44
C VAL A 143 19.13 -4.40 -15.32
N LEU A 144 18.73 -3.95 -16.52
CA LEU A 144 17.90 -4.74 -17.43
C LEU A 144 18.54 -6.06 -17.87
N GLY A 145 19.87 -6.22 -17.71
CA GLY A 145 20.60 -7.42 -18.13
C GLY A 145 20.51 -7.66 -19.64
N ALA A 146 20.46 -6.58 -20.43
CA ALA A 146 20.16 -6.61 -21.86
C ALA A 146 21.12 -7.50 -22.66
N ASP A 147 22.40 -7.47 -22.33
CA ASP A 147 23.42 -8.34 -22.90
C ASP A 147 23.09 -9.83 -22.75
N MET A 148 22.54 -10.23 -21.60
CA MET A 148 22.23 -11.63 -21.32
C MET A 148 21.05 -12.14 -22.17
N TRP A 149 19.90 -11.49 -22.09
CA TRP A 149 18.71 -11.95 -22.82
C TRP A 149 18.76 -11.62 -24.32
N LEU A 150 19.50 -10.59 -24.76
CA LEU A 150 19.78 -10.38 -26.19
C LEU A 150 20.71 -11.46 -26.75
N THR A 151 21.67 -11.97 -25.97
CA THR A 151 22.51 -13.09 -26.39
C THR A 151 21.66 -14.34 -26.60
N GLU A 152 20.71 -14.62 -25.71
CA GLU A 152 19.76 -15.72 -25.89
C GLU A 152 18.88 -15.53 -27.13
N LEU A 153 18.33 -14.31 -27.34
CA LEU A 153 17.50 -13.99 -28.49
C LEU A 153 18.24 -14.09 -29.83
N THR A 154 19.49 -13.62 -29.89
CA THR A 154 20.29 -13.69 -31.11
C THR A 154 20.79 -15.11 -31.39
N GLY A 155 21.02 -15.92 -30.36
CA GLY A 155 21.31 -17.35 -30.48
C GLY A 155 20.11 -18.21 -30.87
N ASN A 156 18.89 -17.80 -30.47
CA ASN A 156 17.62 -18.45 -30.81
C ASN A 156 16.57 -17.43 -31.29
N PRO A 157 16.70 -16.90 -32.52
CA PRO A 157 15.79 -15.87 -33.04
C PRO A 157 14.36 -16.38 -33.28
N THR A 158 14.14 -17.70 -33.14
CA THR A 158 12.81 -18.31 -33.25
C THR A 158 12.06 -18.39 -31.93
N MET A 159 12.70 -18.04 -30.79
CA MET A 159 12.07 -18.09 -29.47
C MET A 159 10.72 -17.35 -29.44
N SER A 160 9.76 -17.92 -28.73
CA SER A 160 8.45 -17.33 -28.49
C SER A 160 8.54 -16.07 -27.61
N GLY A 161 7.48 -15.25 -27.65
CA GLY A 161 7.36 -14.12 -26.72
C GLY A 161 7.40 -14.56 -25.25
N ASN A 162 6.82 -15.72 -24.93
CA ASN A 162 6.86 -16.31 -23.58
C ASN A 162 8.30 -16.63 -23.15
N GLU A 163 9.06 -17.34 -24.00
CA GLU A 163 10.47 -17.66 -23.71
C GLU A 163 11.29 -16.39 -23.49
N LEU A 164 11.07 -15.34 -24.30
CA LEU A 164 11.79 -14.08 -24.16
C LEU A 164 11.38 -13.33 -22.89
N ALA A 165 10.08 -13.28 -22.58
CA ALA A 165 9.57 -12.66 -21.37
C ALA A 165 10.12 -13.35 -20.11
N ASN A 166 10.21 -14.68 -20.12
CA ASN A 166 10.73 -15.48 -19.01
C ASN A 166 12.27 -15.41 -18.86
N ALA A 167 13.01 -15.05 -19.93
CA ALA A 167 14.46 -14.86 -19.87
C ALA A 167 14.88 -13.55 -19.17
N ILE A 168 14.02 -12.53 -19.19
CA ILE A 168 14.38 -11.19 -18.68
C ILE A 168 14.52 -11.16 -17.14
N PRO A 169 13.57 -11.68 -16.32
CA PRO A 169 13.71 -11.59 -14.87
C PRO A 169 14.96 -12.24 -14.26
N PRO A 170 15.41 -13.43 -14.70
CA PRO A 170 16.69 -13.99 -14.27
C PRO A 170 17.89 -13.14 -14.69
N ALA A 171 17.86 -12.52 -15.88
CA ALA A 171 18.92 -11.62 -16.34
C ALA A 171 19.00 -10.35 -15.47
N VAL A 172 17.85 -9.75 -15.14
CA VAL A 172 17.78 -8.61 -14.21
C VAL A 172 18.32 -8.98 -12.84
N TYR A 173 17.92 -10.14 -12.31
CA TYR A 173 18.44 -10.65 -11.04
C TYR A 173 19.97 -10.80 -11.06
N GLN A 174 20.52 -11.42 -12.10
CA GLN A 174 21.97 -11.62 -12.21
C GLN A 174 22.71 -10.28 -12.36
N ALA A 175 22.17 -9.35 -13.15
CA ALA A 175 22.72 -7.99 -13.27
C ALA A 175 22.71 -7.26 -11.92
N GLY A 176 21.60 -7.35 -11.17
CA GLY A 176 21.48 -6.81 -9.81
C GLY A 176 22.51 -7.41 -8.86
N GLN A 177 22.71 -8.74 -8.87
CA GLN A 177 23.73 -9.41 -8.06
C GLN A 177 25.14 -8.92 -8.40
N THR A 178 25.50 -8.86 -9.69
CA THR A 178 26.82 -8.40 -10.15
C THR A 178 27.08 -6.95 -9.74
N LYS A 179 26.05 -6.09 -9.80
CA LYS A 179 26.14 -4.67 -9.45
C LYS A 179 25.85 -4.36 -7.99
N GLN A 180 25.60 -5.39 -7.17
CA GLN A 180 25.23 -5.27 -5.76
C GLN A 180 24.02 -4.34 -5.53
N LYS A 181 23.03 -4.42 -6.42
CA LYS A 181 21.76 -3.68 -6.34
C LYS A 181 20.62 -4.61 -5.98
N ILE A 182 19.68 -4.09 -5.19
CA ILE A 182 18.41 -4.76 -4.94
C ILE A 182 17.54 -4.57 -6.18
N VAL A 183 16.99 -5.67 -6.70
CA VAL A 183 16.18 -5.68 -7.91
C VAL A 183 14.99 -6.62 -7.74
N HIS A 184 13.94 -6.35 -8.50
CA HIS A 184 12.82 -7.23 -8.72
C HIS A 184 12.40 -7.14 -10.18
N MET A 185 12.01 -8.27 -10.76
CA MET A 185 11.37 -8.29 -12.07
C MET A 185 10.42 -9.48 -12.13
N ALA A 186 9.27 -9.28 -12.76
CA ALA A 186 8.29 -10.33 -13.00
C ALA A 186 7.82 -10.31 -14.46
N ALA A 187 7.52 -11.49 -15.00
CA ALA A 187 6.83 -11.64 -16.28
C ALA A 187 5.37 -12.06 -16.02
N THR A 188 4.44 -11.33 -16.64
CA THR A 188 3.00 -11.51 -16.48
C THR A 188 2.35 -11.81 -17.84
N ASP A 189 1.58 -12.90 -17.93
CA ASP A 189 0.71 -13.22 -19.07
C ASP A 189 -0.53 -12.32 -19.05
N LEU A 190 -0.55 -11.40 -20.01
CA LEU A 190 -1.60 -10.40 -20.12
C LEU A 190 -2.94 -10.98 -20.58
N SER A 191 -2.96 -12.19 -21.16
CA SER A 191 -4.20 -12.89 -21.51
C SER A 191 -5.03 -13.28 -20.28
N LYS A 192 -4.39 -13.38 -19.11
CA LYS A 192 -5.03 -13.77 -17.84
C LYS A 192 -5.63 -12.59 -17.07
N MET A 193 -5.32 -11.35 -17.45
CA MET A 193 -5.69 -10.17 -16.68
C MET A 193 -7.20 -9.96 -16.55
N GLN A 194 -8.00 -10.39 -17.53
CA GLN A 194 -9.47 -10.33 -17.41
C GLN A 194 -10.00 -11.25 -16.30
N ARG A 195 -9.45 -12.46 -16.21
CA ARG A 195 -9.81 -13.43 -15.16
C ARG A 195 -9.32 -12.94 -13.80
N LEU A 196 -8.09 -12.46 -13.73
CA LEU A 196 -7.52 -11.92 -12.49
C LEU A 196 -8.34 -10.74 -11.96
N ALA A 197 -8.68 -9.76 -12.82
CA ALA A 197 -9.47 -8.60 -12.39
C ALA A 197 -10.84 -8.99 -11.83
N SER A 198 -11.52 -9.98 -12.44
CA SER A 198 -12.77 -10.52 -11.89
C SER A 198 -12.59 -11.19 -10.51
N LYS A 199 -11.43 -11.81 -10.25
CA LYS A 199 -11.15 -12.39 -8.93
C LYS A 199 -10.82 -11.33 -7.89
N ILE A 200 -10.15 -10.25 -8.29
CA ILE A 200 -9.88 -9.10 -7.43
C ILE A 200 -11.18 -8.40 -7.06
N ASP A 201 -12.06 -8.16 -8.03
CA ASP A 201 -13.39 -7.58 -7.77
C ASP A 201 -14.18 -8.42 -6.77
N ASN A 202 -14.26 -9.74 -6.98
CA ASN A 202 -14.92 -10.61 -6.02
C ASN A 202 -14.23 -10.57 -4.64
N PHE A 203 -12.90 -10.48 -4.59
CA PHE A 203 -12.18 -10.36 -3.32
C PHE A 203 -12.53 -9.07 -2.57
N GLY A 204 -12.48 -7.91 -3.22
CA GLY A 204 -12.92 -6.64 -2.65
C GLY A 204 -14.40 -6.68 -2.23
N THR A 205 -15.27 -7.27 -3.06
CA THR A 205 -16.70 -7.44 -2.75
C THR A 205 -16.92 -8.31 -1.50
N GLN A 206 -16.22 -9.43 -1.35
CA GLN A 206 -16.38 -10.29 -0.15
C GLN A 206 -15.82 -9.62 1.10
N LEU A 207 -14.72 -8.87 1.01
CA LEU A 207 -14.26 -8.05 2.14
C LEU A 207 -15.33 -7.03 2.53
N HIS A 208 -15.85 -6.26 1.57
CA HIS A 208 -16.87 -5.26 1.82
C HIS A 208 -18.15 -5.84 2.45
N THR A 209 -18.69 -6.92 1.87
CA THR A 209 -20.02 -7.44 2.24
C THR A 209 -20.01 -8.44 3.39
N SER A 210 -18.87 -9.10 3.64
CA SER A 210 -18.79 -10.22 4.59
C SER A 210 -17.88 -9.95 5.78
N ALA A 211 -17.05 -8.89 5.80
CA ALA A 211 -16.16 -8.62 6.93
C ALA A 211 -16.92 -8.19 8.20
N GLY A 212 -18.13 -7.61 8.08
CA GLY A 212 -18.91 -7.18 9.25
C GLY A 212 -18.13 -6.20 10.11
N ASP A 213 -17.98 -6.49 11.41
CA ASP A 213 -17.25 -5.65 12.36
C ASP A 213 -15.72 -5.85 12.32
N TYR A 214 -15.21 -6.78 11.50
CA TYR A 214 -13.79 -7.17 11.46
C TYR A 214 -12.92 -6.30 10.52
N TRP A 215 -13.30 -5.05 10.27
CA TRP A 215 -12.52 -4.15 9.41
C TRP A 215 -11.14 -3.81 9.96
N LEU A 216 -10.94 -3.87 11.28
CA LEU A 216 -9.61 -3.72 11.89
C LEU A 216 -8.67 -4.87 11.51
N GLU A 217 -9.18 -6.08 11.26
CA GLU A 217 -8.38 -7.20 10.73
C GLU A 217 -8.02 -6.96 9.25
N VAL A 218 -8.91 -6.34 8.47
CA VAL A 218 -8.58 -5.93 7.08
C VAL A 218 -7.46 -4.89 7.08
N LEU A 219 -7.51 -3.94 8.02
CA LEU A 219 -6.45 -2.95 8.22
C LEU A 219 -5.16 -3.59 8.72
N ASP A 220 -5.20 -4.52 9.67
CA ASP A 220 -4.00 -5.21 10.18
C ASP A 220 -3.31 -5.98 9.05
N ALA A 221 -4.07 -6.72 8.25
CA ALA A 221 -3.55 -7.38 7.05
C ALA A 221 -2.90 -6.39 6.07
N TRP A 222 -3.51 -5.22 5.87
CA TRP A 222 -2.96 -4.16 5.02
C TRP A 222 -1.66 -3.58 5.60
N ILE A 223 -1.63 -3.20 6.88
CA ILE A 223 -0.46 -2.63 7.57
C ILE A 223 0.73 -3.58 7.49
N ASN A 224 0.48 -4.87 7.69
CA ASN A 224 1.52 -5.87 7.68
C ASN A 224 1.95 -6.23 6.25
N THR A 225 1.20 -5.90 5.20
CA THR A 225 1.56 -6.22 3.81
C THR A 225 2.70 -5.35 3.32
N HIS A 226 3.67 -5.98 2.64
CA HIS A 226 4.75 -5.22 2.04
C HIS A 226 4.22 -4.32 0.93
N THR A 227 4.70 -3.08 0.95
CA THR A 227 4.48 -2.12 -0.11
C THR A 227 5.72 -2.02 -0.97
N THR A 228 5.63 -1.24 -2.04
CA THR A 228 6.83 -0.85 -2.79
C THR A 228 7.78 -0.13 -1.83
N ASN A 229 8.91 -0.77 -1.51
CA ASN A 229 9.76 -0.53 -0.32
C ASN A 229 10.33 0.91 -0.19
N TYR A 230 10.01 1.83 -1.11
CA TYR A 230 10.60 3.17 -1.19
C TYR A 230 9.71 4.31 -1.71
N ASP A 231 8.51 4.08 -2.28
CA ASP A 231 7.84 5.14 -3.07
C ASP A 231 6.39 5.44 -2.65
N ASP A 232 5.53 4.43 -2.53
CA ASP A 232 4.10 4.67 -2.22
C ASP A 232 3.54 3.55 -1.32
N PRO A 233 3.17 3.86 -0.05
CA PRO A 233 2.56 2.87 0.83
C PRO A 233 1.17 2.43 0.36
N ALA A 234 0.57 3.11 -0.63
CA ALA A 234 -0.67 2.65 -1.26
C ALA A 234 -0.42 1.49 -2.23
N ASN A 235 0.81 1.22 -2.68
CA ASN A 235 1.08 0.14 -3.64
C ASN A 235 1.47 -1.14 -2.89
N VAL A 236 0.48 -2.01 -2.62
CA VAL A 236 0.63 -3.21 -1.78
C VAL A 236 0.80 -4.48 -2.63
N ASP A 237 1.58 -5.45 -2.16
CA ASP A 237 1.62 -6.79 -2.75
C ASP A 237 0.27 -7.48 -2.59
N LEU A 238 -0.45 -7.67 -3.71
CA LEU A 238 -1.81 -8.21 -3.69
C LEU A 238 -1.84 -9.68 -3.22
N ARG A 239 -0.82 -10.46 -3.56
CA ARG A 239 -0.74 -11.87 -3.16
C ARG A 239 -0.56 -11.97 -1.66
N GLU A 240 0.37 -11.19 -1.13
CA GLU A 240 0.64 -11.14 0.30
C GLU A 240 -0.57 -10.60 1.07
N PHE A 241 -1.20 -9.53 0.61
CA PHE A 241 -2.41 -9.00 1.24
C PHE A 241 -3.50 -10.07 1.37
N ALA A 242 -3.79 -10.79 0.28
CA ALA A 242 -4.77 -11.88 0.30
C ALA A 242 -4.37 -13.02 1.25
N MET A 243 -3.07 -13.31 1.38
CA MET A 243 -2.56 -14.30 2.34
C MET A 243 -2.71 -13.85 3.79
N LYS A 244 -2.49 -12.56 4.10
CA LYS A 244 -2.63 -12.01 5.46
C LYS A 244 -4.08 -11.94 5.89
N VAL A 245 -4.97 -11.44 5.03
CA VAL A 245 -6.43 -11.49 5.28
C VAL A 245 -6.90 -12.91 5.63
N LYS A 246 -6.34 -13.93 4.97
CA LYS A 246 -6.71 -15.33 5.23
C LYS A 246 -6.17 -15.87 6.56
N GLN A 247 -5.19 -15.21 7.17
CA GLN A 247 -4.57 -15.57 8.45
C GLN A 247 -5.17 -14.80 9.63
N GLU A 248 -5.97 -13.77 9.37
CA GLU A 248 -6.61 -12.97 10.40
C GLU A 248 -7.54 -13.79 11.31
N PRO A 249 -7.55 -13.55 12.64
CA PRO A 249 -8.22 -14.40 13.62
C PRO A 249 -9.69 -14.68 13.32
N ASN A 250 -10.46 -13.67 12.92
CA ASN A 250 -11.89 -13.79 12.64
C ASN A 250 -12.17 -13.98 11.14
N LEU A 251 -11.53 -13.21 10.25
CA LEU A 251 -11.78 -13.29 8.80
C LEU A 251 -11.49 -14.69 8.23
N GLN A 252 -10.51 -15.44 8.78
CA GLN A 252 -10.21 -16.81 8.34
C GLN A 252 -11.39 -17.78 8.48
N ASN A 253 -12.32 -17.50 9.41
CA ASN A 253 -13.50 -18.32 9.67
C ASN A 253 -14.67 -17.99 8.72
N ILE A 254 -14.57 -16.91 7.94
CA ILE A 254 -15.59 -16.48 6.99
C ILE A 254 -15.32 -17.14 5.64
N ASN A 255 -16.08 -18.21 5.35
CA ASN A 255 -15.88 -19.02 4.14
C ASN A 255 -15.84 -18.21 2.84
N LEU A 256 -16.70 -17.21 2.70
CA LEU A 256 -16.75 -16.35 1.51
C LEU A 256 -15.45 -15.58 1.29
N ILE A 257 -14.88 -15.00 2.34
CA ILE A 257 -13.59 -14.29 2.31
C ILE A 257 -12.47 -15.27 2.00
N ARG A 258 -12.41 -16.39 2.72
CA ARG A 258 -11.38 -17.42 2.49
C ARG A 258 -11.36 -17.93 1.05
N TYR A 259 -12.52 -18.21 0.46
CA TYR A 259 -12.63 -18.64 -0.94
C TYR A 259 -12.24 -17.53 -1.92
N ALA A 260 -12.53 -16.27 -1.59
CA ALA A 260 -12.11 -15.14 -2.42
C ALA A 260 -10.59 -14.94 -2.39
N CYS A 261 -9.96 -15.03 -1.21
CA CYS A 261 -8.49 -15.07 -1.05
C CYS A 261 -7.88 -16.19 -1.90
N ASP A 262 -8.37 -17.42 -1.77
CA ASP A 262 -7.87 -18.57 -2.53
C ASP A 262 -8.00 -18.34 -4.05
N SER A 263 -9.12 -17.74 -4.48
CA SER A 263 -9.38 -17.48 -5.89
C SER A 263 -8.48 -16.41 -6.49
N VAL A 264 -8.21 -15.32 -5.77
CA VAL A 264 -7.31 -14.26 -6.25
C VAL A 264 -5.85 -14.73 -6.26
N ILE A 265 -5.41 -15.48 -5.23
CA ILE A 265 -4.08 -16.08 -5.19
C ILE A 265 -3.89 -17.06 -6.35
N ALA A 266 -4.88 -17.92 -6.62
CA ALA A 266 -4.81 -18.85 -7.74
C ALA A 266 -4.80 -18.15 -9.11
N ALA A 267 -5.51 -17.02 -9.25
CA ALA A 267 -5.49 -16.23 -10.47
C ALA A 267 -4.15 -15.49 -10.67
N LEU A 268 -3.52 -15.01 -9.60
CA LEU A 268 -2.18 -14.43 -9.64
C LEU A 268 -1.13 -15.48 -10.06
N ASN A 269 -1.18 -16.67 -9.46
CA ASN A 269 -0.27 -17.76 -9.82
C ASN A 269 -0.43 -18.25 -11.26
N ASP A 270 -1.61 -18.09 -11.87
CA ASP A 270 -1.86 -18.41 -13.29
C ASP A 270 -1.43 -17.26 -14.23
N ALA A 271 -1.41 -16.02 -13.75
CA ALA A 271 -1.04 -14.85 -14.54
C ALA A 271 0.46 -14.55 -14.50
N ILE A 272 1.15 -14.85 -13.40
CA ILE A 272 2.56 -14.53 -13.20
C ILE A 272 3.41 -15.76 -13.56
N GLU A 273 4.15 -15.64 -14.65
CA GLU A 273 4.98 -16.72 -15.21
C GLU A 273 6.24 -16.95 -14.38
N ILE A 274 6.92 -15.87 -14.03
CA ILE A 274 8.13 -15.89 -13.22
C ILE A 274 8.31 -14.58 -12.48
N THR A 275 8.91 -14.67 -11.29
CA THR A 275 9.33 -13.53 -10.49
C THR A 275 10.70 -13.81 -9.90
N ASN A 276 11.63 -12.86 -10.08
CA ASN A 276 12.96 -12.92 -9.49
C ASN A 276 13.24 -11.64 -8.71
N THR A 277 13.74 -11.81 -7.48
CA THR A 277 14.23 -10.72 -6.65
C THR A 277 15.36 -11.21 -5.74
N ASN A 278 16.30 -10.33 -5.44
CA ASN A 278 17.32 -10.51 -4.42
C ASN A 278 17.04 -9.67 -3.15
N ALA A 279 15.86 -9.04 -3.07
CA ALA A 279 15.44 -8.30 -1.88
C ALA A 279 15.19 -9.28 -0.71
N PRO A 280 15.87 -9.12 0.43
CA PRO A 280 15.65 -9.97 1.60
C PRO A 280 14.22 -9.82 2.13
N ALA A 281 13.62 -10.92 2.58
CA ALA A 281 12.32 -10.98 3.24
C ALA A 281 11.11 -10.46 2.43
N LEU A 282 11.28 -10.05 1.17
CA LEU A 282 10.16 -9.69 0.31
C LEU A 282 9.55 -10.94 -0.34
N PRO A 283 8.21 -11.07 -0.31
CA PRO A 283 7.54 -12.08 -1.10
C PRO A 283 7.77 -11.83 -2.60
N ARG A 284 7.70 -12.92 -3.39
CA ARG A 284 7.74 -12.86 -4.85
C ARG A 284 6.32 -12.63 -5.38
N GLY A 285 5.76 -11.47 -5.05
CA GLY A 285 4.37 -11.07 -5.29
C GLY A 285 4.00 -10.93 -6.75
N GLY A 286 4.94 -10.43 -7.56
CA GLY A 286 4.86 -10.27 -9.00
C GLY A 286 3.94 -9.14 -9.48
N LEU A 287 2.84 -8.85 -8.78
CA LEU A 287 2.00 -7.68 -9.03
C LEU A 287 1.57 -7.01 -7.72
N THR A 288 1.83 -5.70 -7.62
CA THR A 288 1.21 -4.84 -6.62
C THR A 288 -0.14 -4.29 -7.10
N ILE A 289 -0.94 -3.76 -6.18
CA ILE A 289 -2.22 -3.11 -6.46
C ILE A 289 -2.32 -1.78 -5.69
N TYR A 290 -2.98 -0.79 -6.26
CA TYR A 290 -3.24 0.46 -5.56
C TYR A 290 -4.34 0.28 -4.52
N MET A 291 -3.99 0.53 -3.25
CA MET A 291 -4.82 0.38 -2.07
C MET A 291 -4.45 1.44 -1.01
N PRO A 292 -4.81 2.72 -1.23
CA PRO A 292 -4.67 3.74 -0.20
C PRO A 292 -5.62 3.47 0.97
N TYR A 293 -5.22 3.89 2.17
CA TYR A 293 -5.98 3.71 3.42
C TYR A 293 -6.57 5.01 3.98
N ARG A 294 -6.34 6.14 3.31
CA ARG A 294 -6.84 7.48 3.67
C ARG A 294 -7.30 8.24 2.44
N THR A 295 -8.30 9.10 2.60
CA THR A 295 -8.85 9.97 1.55
C THR A 295 -7.77 10.86 0.97
N ALA A 296 -6.85 11.38 1.81
CA ALA A 296 -5.74 12.23 1.37
C ALA A 296 -4.75 11.52 0.42
N MET A 297 -4.71 10.19 0.42
CA MET A 297 -3.86 9.39 -0.46
C MET A 297 -4.59 8.92 -1.72
N TYR A 298 -5.92 9.07 -1.77
CA TYR A 298 -6.74 8.50 -2.82
C TYR A 298 -6.93 9.48 -3.98
N GLU A 299 -6.28 9.18 -5.11
CA GLU A 299 -6.37 9.98 -6.34
C GLU A 299 -7.56 9.56 -7.21
N GLU A 300 -8.76 9.61 -6.64
CA GLU A 300 -10.00 9.08 -7.22
C GLU A 300 -10.21 9.50 -8.69
N THR A 301 -10.02 10.79 -9.00
CA THR A 301 -10.27 11.32 -10.35
C THR A 301 -9.33 10.72 -11.40
N ASN A 302 -8.05 10.58 -11.08
CA ASN A 302 -7.06 10.03 -12.02
C ASN A 302 -7.16 8.50 -12.09
N TYR A 303 -7.29 7.85 -10.92
CA TYR A 303 -7.42 6.40 -10.83
C TYR A 303 -8.68 5.91 -11.54
N GLY A 304 -9.81 6.61 -11.38
CA GLY A 304 -11.09 6.29 -11.99
C GLY A 304 -11.08 6.29 -13.53
N ARG A 305 -10.07 6.89 -14.17
CA ARG A 305 -9.92 6.84 -15.64
C ARG A 305 -9.40 5.48 -16.14
N LEU A 306 -8.80 4.67 -15.28
CA LEU A 306 -8.25 3.37 -15.65
C LEU A 306 -9.37 2.35 -15.91
N ALA A 307 -9.18 1.51 -16.93
CA ALA A 307 -10.04 0.38 -17.25
C ALA A 307 -10.14 -0.62 -16.08
N PHE A 308 -9.08 -0.75 -15.27
CA PHE A 308 -9.10 -1.61 -14.08
C PHE A 308 -9.99 -1.06 -12.96
N ALA A 309 -9.98 0.26 -12.75
CA ALA A 309 -10.81 0.91 -11.72
C ALA A 309 -12.31 0.64 -11.95
N GLN A 310 -12.70 0.42 -13.20
CA GLN A 310 -14.08 0.10 -13.60
C GLN A 310 -14.49 -1.36 -13.31
N VAL A 311 -13.60 -2.21 -12.79
CA VAL A 311 -13.87 -3.63 -12.52
C VAL A 311 -14.46 -3.87 -11.13
N GLY A 312 -14.51 -2.86 -10.25
CA GLY A 312 -15.19 -2.93 -8.93
C GLY A 312 -14.27 -2.76 -7.73
N TRP A 313 -12.95 -2.88 -7.91
CA TRP A 313 -11.96 -2.61 -6.86
C TRP A 313 -12.07 -1.19 -6.28
N ALA A 314 -12.37 -0.18 -7.12
CA ALA A 314 -12.58 1.19 -6.66
C ALA A 314 -13.75 1.33 -5.66
N GLY A 315 -14.78 0.49 -5.77
CA GLY A 315 -15.88 0.44 -4.79
C GLY A 315 -15.36 0.00 -3.42
N PHE A 316 -14.61 -1.11 -3.39
CA PHE A 316 -13.95 -1.59 -2.17
C PHE A 316 -13.01 -0.54 -1.57
N LEU A 317 -12.21 0.18 -2.38
CA LEU A 317 -11.32 1.23 -1.88
C LEU A 317 -12.08 2.33 -1.14
N ASN A 318 -13.20 2.80 -1.70
CA ASN A 318 -14.04 3.82 -1.06
C ASN A 318 -14.56 3.34 0.31
N ASP A 319 -15.05 2.10 0.39
CA ASP A 319 -15.55 1.53 1.63
C ASP A 319 -14.44 1.30 2.65
N PHE A 320 -13.28 0.79 2.21
CA PHE A 320 -12.11 0.59 3.05
C PHE A 320 -11.63 1.90 3.65
N ILE A 321 -11.38 2.92 2.82
CA ILE A 321 -10.93 4.25 3.28
C ILE A 321 -11.95 4.86 4.24
N GLY A 322 -13.23 4.92 3.83
CA GLY A 322 -14.29 5.53 4.63
C GLY A 322 -14.47 4.83 5.97
N THR A 323 -14.46 3.50 5.97
CA THR A 323 -14.62 2.71 7.19
C THR A 323 -13.41 2.87 8.11
N ILE A 324 -12.18 2.75 7.58
CA ILE A 324 -10.97 2.90 8.39
C ILE A 324 -10.83 4.32 8.94
N GLU A 325 -11.06 5.35 8.13
CA GLU A 325 -11.03 6.74 8.62
C GLU A 325 -12.09 6.96 9.69
N GLN A 326 -13.30 6.40 9.54
CA GLN A 326 -14.33 6.46 10.58
C GLN A 326 -13.90 5.76 11.87
N LEU A 327 -13.41 4.52 11.79
CA LEU A 327 -12.96 3.74 12.95
C LEU A 327 -11.81 4.44 13.69
N LEU A 328 -10.83 4.98 12.95
CA LEU A 328 -9.72 5.73 13.51
C LEU A 328 -10.14 7.11 14.04
N SER A 329 -11.12 7.75 13.41
CA SER A 329 -11.70 9.00 13.90
C SER A 329 -12.55 8.82 15.14
N ASN A 330 -12.96 7.59 15.49
CA ASN A 330 -13.75 7.29 16.68
C ASN A 330 -12.88 6.94 17.91
N VAL A 331 -11.55 6.98 17.79
CA VAL A 331 -10.64 6.76 18.92
C VAL A 331 -10.66 7.95 19.86
N ILE A 332 -11.04 7.72 21.10
CA ILE A 332 -10.93 8.70 22.18
C ILE A 332 -9.53 8.63 22.76
N THR A 333 -8.91 9.78 22.99
CA THR A 333 -7.64 9.88 23.73
C THR A 333 -7.83 10.80 24.94
N ILE A 334 -7.65 10.26 26.13
CA ILE A 334 -7.70 11.01 27.39
C ILE A 334 -6.32 10.97 28.04
N SER A 335 -5.73 12.13 28.31
CA SER A 335 -4.42 12.22 28.95
C SER A 335 -4.37 13.29 30.03
N GLY A 336 -3.57 13.00 31.05
CA GLY A 336 -3.38 13.88 32.19
C GLY A 336 -2.27 13.37 33.11
N THR A 337 -2.20 14.00 34.28
CA THR A 337 -1.24 13.64 35.33
C THR A 337 -1.98 13.38 36.63
N ILE A 338 -1.75 12.22 37.22
CA ILE A 338 -2.13 11.88 38.59
C ILE A 338 -1.12 12.52 39.53
N THR A 339 -1.58 13.19 40.57
CA THR A 339 -0.69 13.82 41.56
C THR A 339 -1.16 13.53 42.97
N TRP A 340 -0.24 13.30 43.89
CA TRP A 340 -0.57 13.17 45.31
C TRP A 340 0.34 14.06 46.14
N ALA A 341 -0.19 15.23 46.53
CA ALA A 341 0.61 16.27 47.17
C ALA A 341 1.25 15.75 48.46
N GLY A 342 2.58 15.86 48.57
CA GLY A 342 3.36 15.42 49.72
C GLY A 342 3.65 13.90 49.77
N HIS A 343 3.31 13.16 48.72
CA HIS A 343 3.48 11.71 48.64
C HIS A 343 4.14 11.30 47.32
N THR A 344 4.67 10.08 47.29
CA THR A 344 5.24 9.46 46.08
C THR A 344 4.26 8.43 45.56
N LEU A 345 3.93 8.46 44.27
CA LEU A 345 3.07 7.46 43.65
C LEU A 345 3.78 6.10 43.55
N THR A 346 3.02 5.02 43.73
CA THR A 346 3.54 3.64 43.82
C THR A 346 3.09 2.82 42.62
N HIS A 347 1.79 2.61 42.47
CA HIS A 347 1.14 1.94 41.34
C HIS A 347 -0.12 2.74 40.93
N PRO A 348 0.06 3.93 40.30
CA PRO A 348 -1.05 4.79 39.96
C PRO A 348 -1.81 4.27 38.73
N TYR A 349 -3.14 4.32 38.77
CA TYR A 349 -4.02 3.99 37.64
C TYR A 349 -5.06 5.09 37.44
N ALA A 350 -5.35 5.40 36.18
CA ALA A 350 -6.54 6.16 35.78
C ALA A 350 -7.59 5.20 35.21
N PHE A 351 -8.87 5.51 35.36
CA PHE A 351 -9.97 4.70 34.83
C PHE A 351 -11.21 5.56 34.55
N LEU A 352 -12.19 4.98 33.86
CA LEU A 352 -13.50 5.58 33.66
C LEU A 352 -14.50 5.01 34.65
N ASP A 353 -15.21 5.83 35.40
CA ASP A 353 -16.35 5.38 36.19
C ASP A 353 -17.65 5.61 35.42
N THR A 354 -18.37 4.53 35.13
CA THR A 354 -19.67 4.55 34.43
C THR A 354 -20.84 4.23 35.35
N SER A 355 -20.59 4.07 36.64
CA SER A 355 -21.62 3.78 37.63
C SER A 355 -22.18 5.07 38.25
N HIS A 356 -23.40 5.40 37.84
CA HIS A 356 -24.09 6.63 38.24
C HIS A 356 -24.69 6.57 39.66
N SER A 357 -24.02 5.93 40.64
CA SER A 357 -24.60 5.67 41.97
C SER A 357 -23.56 5.72 43.10
N VAL A 358 -23.99 5.44 44.34
CA VAL A 358 -23.19 5.44 45.60
C VAL A 358 -21.97 4.49 45.62
N TYR A 359 -21.66 3.86 44.50
CA TYR A 359 -20.62 2.85 44.33
C TYR A 359 -19.87 3.14 43.05
N ILE A 360 -18.54 3.19 43.12
CA ILE A 360 -17.63 3.38 41.99
C ILE A 360 -17.38 2.02 41.30
N TYR A 361 -17.45 2.00 39.97
CA TYR A 361 -17.13 0.85 39.13
C TYR A 361 -16.31 1.31 37.92
N GLY A 362 -14.99 1.21 38.08
CA GLY A 362 -14.04 1.53 37.03
C GLY A 362 -14.08 0.54 35.87
N ILE A 363 -14.19 1.07 34.66
CA ILE A 363 -13.92 0.38 33.41
C ILE A 363 -12.63 0.98 32.79
N LEU A 364 -11.89 0.16 32.05
CA LEU A 364 -10.61 0.54 31.42
C LEU A 364 -9.53 1.04 32.40
N PRO A 365 -9.13 0.24 33.40
CA PRO A 365 -7.99 0.59 34.24
C PRO A 365 -6.73 0.74 33.40
N THR A 366 -6.14 1.93 33.44
CA THR A 366 -4.97 2.30 32.65
C THR A 366 -3.82 2.68 33.58
N PRO A 367 -2.71 1.94 33.59
CA PRO A 367 -1.57 2.26 34.42
C PRO A 367 -0.98 3.61 34.03
N ALA A 368 -0.62 4.41 35.03
CA ALA A 368 0.14 5.64 34.86
C ALA A 368 1.63 5.40 35.15
N SER A 369 2.48 6.27 34.61
CA SER A 369 3.91 6.23 34.93
C SER A 369 4.14 6.58 36.41
N THR A 370 5.36 6.34 36.89
CA THR A 370 5.79 6.79 38.24
C THR A 370 5.78 8.31 38.41
N SER A 371 5.74 9.08 37.31
CA SER A 371 5.52 10.52 37.33
C SER A 371 4.04 10.91 37.28
N GLY A 372 3.14 9.93 37.34
CA GLY A 372 1.69 10.10 37.29
C GLY A 372 1.11 10.30 35.88
N ALA A 373 1.92 10.28 34.83
CA ALA A 373 1.42 10.53 33.47
C ALA A 373 0.64 9.31 32.95
N TYR A 374 -0.56 9.53 32.44
CA TYR A 374 -1.39 8.47 31.87
C TYR A 374 -1.97 8.86 30.51
N THR A 375 -2.32 7.87 29.71
CA THR A 375 -3.04 8.05 28.44
C THR A 375 -3.98 6.87 28.24
N MET A 376 -5.29 7.14 28.29
CA MET A 376 -6.33 6.17 27.96
C MET A 376 -6.70 6.32 26.50
N GLN A 377 -6.67 5.21 25.75
CA GLN A 377 -7.09 5.17 24.36
C GLN A 377 -8.04 3.99 24.12
N PHE A 378 -9.22 4.29 23.61
CA PHE A 378 -10.22 3.28 23.26
C PHE A 378 -11.12 3.81 22.15
N GLN A 379 -11.68 2.90 21.38
CA GLN A 379 -12.65 3.24 20.35
C GLN A 379 -14.04 3.39 20.98
N LEU A 380 -14.76 4.46 20.64
CA LEU A 380 -16.14 4.64 21.09
C LEU A 380 -17.08 4.85 19.89
N ASN A 381 -17.97 3.89 19.66
CA ASN A 381 -19.06 4.03 18.71
C ASN A 381 -20.31 4.55 19.44
N GLY A 382 -20.58 5.84 19.32
CA GLY A 382 -21.71 6.50 20.01
C GLY A 382 -21.25 7.42 21.14
N THR A 383 -22.03 7.46 22.22
CA THR A 383 -21.78 8.32 23.39
C THR A 383 -21.63 7.50 24.67
N LEU A 384 -20.72 7.89 25.56
CA LEU A 384 -20.50 7.25 26.85
C LEU A 384 -20.49 8.30 27.95
N GLU A 385 -21.41 8.18 28.90
CA GLU A 385 -21.37 8.98 30.13
C GLU A 385 -20.39 8.34 31.12
N ALA A 386 -19.37 9.09 31.53
CA ALA A 386 -18.36 8.61 32.47
C ALA A 386 -17.69 9.75 33.25
N TYR A 387 -17.25 9.45 34.48
CA TYR A 387 -16.27 10.24 35.21
C TYR A 387 -14.86 9.72 34.90
N ILE A 388 -13.86 10.59 34.99
CA ILE A 388 -12.45 10.19 34.95
C ILE A 388 -11.94 10.18 36.39
N GLU A 389 -11.40 9.06 36.81
CA GLU A 389 -10.90 8.87 38.17
C GLU A 389 -9.51 8.26 38.17
N ALA A 390 -8.85 8.37 39.32
CA ALA A 390 -7.57 7.72 39.54
C ALA A 390 -7.39 7.28 40.98
N TRP A 391 -6.57 6.26 41.17
CA TRP A 391 -6.13 5.77 42.46
C TRP A 391 -4.66 5.37 42.42
N ASP A 392 -4.02 5.25 43.58
CA ASP A 392 -2.68 4.67 43.72
C ASP A 392 -2.78 3.39 44.55
N ASP A 393 -2.53 2.24 43.90
CA ASP A 393 -2.60 0.92 44.52
C ASP A 393 -1.36 0.71 45.40
N LEU A 394 -1.50 0.96 46.71
CA LEU A 394 -0.35 1.08 47.62
C LEU A 394 0.24 -0.29 47.98
N ASP A 395 -0.59 -1.33 48.03
CA ASP A 395 -0.18 -2.68 48.41
C ASP A 395 -0.11 -3.66 47.22
N ASN A 396 -0.49 -3.19 46.03
CA ASN A 396 -0.46 -3.89 44.75
C ASN A 396 -1.34 -5.16 44.76
N ASP A 397 -2.50 -5.08 45.41
CA ASP A 397 -3.50 -6.16 45.47
C ASP A 397 -4.58 -6.07 44.37
N GLY A 398 -4.59 -4.97 43.60
CA GLY A 398 -5.52 -4.72 42.50
C GLY A 398 -6.95 -4.38 42.92
N SER A 399 -7.17 -4.02 44.20
CA SER A 399 -8.47 -3.68 44.77
C SER A 399 -8.46 -2.30 45.41
N ILE A 400 -9.45 -1.47 45.06
CA ILE A 400 -9.63 -0.16 45.70
C ILE A 400 -10.15 -0.40 47.13
N ASP A 401 -9.35 -0.03 48.14
CA ASP A 401 -9.69 -0.20 49.55
C ASP A 401 -9.63 1.10 50.38
N ASN A 402 -9.72 0.98 51.71
CA ASN A 402 -9.88 2.15 52.60
C ASN A 402 -8.59 2.94 52.83
N ASP A 403 -7.42 2.34 52.60
CA ASP A 403 -6.14 2.94 52.92
C ASP A 403 -5.49 3.62 51.70
N GLU A 404 -6.16 3.57 50.55
CA GLU A 404 -5.63 4.05 49.28
C GLU A 404 -6.17 5.44 48.90
N PRO A 405 -5.33 6.28 48.28
CA PRO A 405 -5.72 7.59 47.84
C PRO A 405 -6.50 7.50 46.53
N LEU A 406 -7.63 8.21 46.47
CA LEU A 406 -8.51 8.29 45.30
C LEU A 406 -8.60 9.75 44.86
N GLY A 407 -8.81 9.99 43.58
CA GLY A 407 -9.08 11.30 43.02
C GLY A 407 -9.98 11.21 41.80
N TYR A 408 -10.51 12.36 41.40
CA TYR A 408 -11.32 12.51 40.20
C TYR A 408 -10.86 13.71 39.41
N TYR A 409 -11.18 13.70 38.11
CA TYR A 409 -10.98 14.85 37.25
C TYR A 409 -12.04 15.92 37.58
N ASP A 410 -11.59 17.03 38.13
CA ASP A 410 -12.39 18.23 38.37
C ASP A 410 -12.10 19.25 37.26
N ALA A 411 -13.01 19.31 36.30
CA ALA A 411 -12.83 20.15 35.11
C ALA A 411 -13.01 21.64 35.43
N ASN A 412 -13.83 21.95 36.43
CA ASN A 412 -14.25 23.31 36.73
C ASN A 412 -13.58 23.90 38.00
N ASN A 413 -12.80 23.08 38.71
CA ASN A 413 -12.07 23.38 39.96
C ASN A 413 -13.00 23.82 41.11
N ASN A 414 -14.14 23.16 41.30
CA ASN A 414 -15.08 23.41 42.40
C ASN A 414 -14.93 22.43 43.59
N ASP A 415 -13.97 21.50 43.52
CA ASP A 415 -13.78 20.42 44.49
C ASP A 415 -15.03 19.55 44.68
N GLN A 416 -15.88 19.40 43.64
CA GLN A 416 -17.04 18.52 43.62
C GLN A 416 -16.88 17.41 42.59
N TRP A 417 -17.32 16.20 42.96
CA TRP A 417 -17.41 15.06 42.04
C TRP A 417 -18.70 15.14 41.23
N ASP A 418 -18.78 16.12 40.32
CA ASP A 418 -19.97 16.36 39.47
C ASP A 418 -19.66 16.59 37.98
N ASP A 419 -18.38 16.56 37.58
CA ASP A 419 -17.93 16.70 36.19
C ASP A 419 -18.07 15.39 35.38
N MET A 420 -19.32 14.92 35.22
CA MET A 420 -19.60 13.79 34.34
C MET A 420 -19.38 14.20 32.89
N LEU A 421 -18.58 13.43 32.17
CA LEU A 421 -18.30 13.66 30.76
C LEU A 421 -19.27 12.85 29.90
N ASN A 422 -19.78 13.47 28.86
CA ASN A 422 -20.46 12.77 27.77
C ASN A 422 -19.46 12.57 26.62
N LEU A 423 -18.71 11.47 26.70
CA LEU A 423 -17.65 11.13 25.77
C LEU A 423 -18.23 10.75 24.41
N GLN A 424 -17.60 11.24 23.34
CA GLN A 424 -17.97 10.94 21.96
C GLN A 424 -16.74 10.46 21.20
N GLY A 425 -16.92 9.51 20.27
CA GLY A 425 -15.83 9.02 19.43
C GLY A 425 -15.00 10.15 18.81
N GLY A 426 -13.67 10.04 18.87
CA GLY A 426 -12.74 11.03 18.31
C GLY A 426 -12.36 12.18 19.23
N GLN A 427 -12.93 12.25 20.42
CA GLN A 427 -12.57 13.29 21.38
C GLN A 427 -11.14 13.09 21.90
N THR A 428 -10.40 14.20 21.93
CA THR A 428 -9.14 14.28 22.65
C THR A 428 -9.33 15.17 23.88
N ILE A 429 -9.15 14.59 25.07
CA ILE A 429 -9.16 15.31 26.34
C ILE A 429 -7.74 15.32 26.87
N THR A 430 -7.14 16.50 26.96
CA THR A 430 -5.79 16.68 27.52
C THR A 430 -5.86 17.45 28.82
N ASN A 431 -4.84 17.31 29.67
CA ASN A 431 -4.79 17.94 30.98
C ASN A 431 -5.93 17.50 31.90
N ALA A 432 -6.37 16.25 31.76
CA ALA A 432 -7.25 15.58 32.71
C ALA A 432 -6.47 15.25 34.00
N ASN A 433 -5.99 16.27 34.69
CA ASN A 433 -5.14 16.11 35.87
C ASN A 433 -5.98 15.72 37.07
N ILE A 434 -5.51 14.74 37.84
CA ILE A 434 -6.27 14.14 38.92
C ILE A 434 -5.46 14.24 40.21
N PRO A 435 -5.81 15.16 41.13
CA PRO A 435 -5.22 15.17 42.46
C PRO A 435 -5.84 14.07 43.32
N LEU A 436 -5.00 13.19 43.88
CA LEU A 436 -5.41 12.19 44.83
C LEU A 436 -5.49 12.75 46.24
N PHE A 437 -6.43 12.22 47.02
CA PHE A 437 -6.62 12.50 48.43
C PHE A 437 -6.95 11.21 49.18
N LEU A 438 -6.60 11.15 50.46
CA LEU A 438 -6.97 10.01 51.30
C LEU A 438 -8.49 9.97 51.44
N SER A 439 -9.09 8.85 51.03
CA SER A 439 -10.54 8.67 51.08
C SER A 439 -11.06 8.87 52.50
N ARG A 440 -12.09 9.72 52.66
CA ARG A 440 -12.88 9.81 53.90
C ARG A 440 -14.09 8.87 53.89
N PHE A 441 -14.30 8.15 52.80
CA PHE A 441 -15.43 7.26 52.58
C PHE A 441 -15.01 5.81 52.83
N LYS A 442 -15.80 5.08 53.63
CA LYS A 442 -15.57 3.66 53.89
C LYS A 442 -16.06 2.85 52.70
N PHE A 443 -15.15 2.26 51.94
CA PHE A 443 -15.47 1.32 50.87
C PHE A 443 -15.29 -0.11 51.39
N THR A 444 -16.20 -1.01 50.99
CA THR A 444 -15.95 -2.46 51.06
C THR A 444 -15.06 -2.81 49.89
N THR A 445 -13.94 -3.51 50.12
CA THR A 445 -12.93 -3.94 49.12
C THR A 445 -13.56 -4.34 47.77
N ARG A 446 -13.07 -3.76 46.67
CA ARG A 446 -13.55 -4.09 45.30
C ARG A 446 -12.41 -4.22 44.32
N ARG A 447 -12.36 -5.36 43.64
CA ARG A 447 -11.41 -5.66 42.58
C ARG A 447 -11.94 -5.13 41.24
N LEU A 448 -11.13 -4.36 40.52
CA LEU A 448 -11.44 -3.96 39.15
C LEU A 448 -11.36 -5.20 38.24
N PRO A 449 -12.26 -5.36 37.24
CA PRO A 449 -12.16 -6.49 36.33
C PRO A 449 -10.85 -6.44 35.54
N GLU A 450 -10.05 -7.50 35.64
CA GLU A 450 -8.92 -7.73 34.74
C GLU A 450 -9.49 -8.02 33.34
N ASP A 451 -9.15 -7.17 32.36
CA ASP A 451 -9.53 -7.28 30.96
C ASP A 451 -11.03 -7.39 30.66
N SER A 452 -11.74 -6.25 30.72
CA SER A 452 -12.87 -6.05 29.83
C SER A 452 -12.42 -5.23 28.62
N ALA A 453 -12.00 -5.92 27.56
CA ALA A 453 -12.12 -5.35 26.23
C ALA A 453 -13.58 -4.93 26.06
N ILE A 454 -13.84 -3.62 26.08
CA ILE A 454 -15.14 -3.09 25.73
C ILE A 454 -15.37 -3.52 24.27
N LYS A 455 -16.36 -4.41 24.08
CA LYS A 455 -16.82 -4.82 22.76
C LYS A 455 -17.53 -3.69 22.04
#